data_AF-A0A9Q9F7I5-F1
#
_entry.id   AF-A0A9Q9F7I5-F1
#
_cell.length_a   1.000
_cell.length_b   1.000
_cell.length_c   1.000
_cell.angle_alpha   90.00
_cell.angle_beta   90.00
_cell.angle_gamma   90.00
#
_symmetry.space_group_name_H-M   'P 1'
#
loop_
_entity.id
_entity.type
_entity.pdbx_description
1 polymer ?
#
loop_
_entity_poly.entity_id
_entity_poly.type
_entity_poly.pdbx_seq_one_letter_code
_entity_poly.pdbx_strand_id
1 'polypeptide(L)'
;MEERNKAEVSDGEVISYLVQSGFTKEEIQNAIKETGSRDIDLLVNFIISSTQEKSRKGVKEAKKEYNNKMPREAAELEKKRREEIMKERIYREQLINQIKADMAEKLEREKLEDERLMNAAVEKSEDISDCKIKLWLGDGTSSILGFSKDDTIEDLFKRIETKLNKKRFSLFRMNHVTPIERNSKKISEIPGLYPRGVLFIEE
;
A
#
# COMPACT_ATOMS: atom_id res chain seq x y z
N MET A 1 -16.52 -25.63 16.91
CA MET A 1 -17.01 -25.25 15.57
C MET A 1 -17.96 -24.10 15.77
N GLU A 2 -17.55 -22.92 15.32
CA GLU A 2 -18.35 -21.70 15.31
C GLU A 2 -19.45 -21.81 14.25
N GLU A 3 -20.71 -21.56 14.60
CA GLU A 3 -21.65 -20.93 13.68
C GLU A 3 -22.43 -19.85 14.43
N ARG A 4 -22.23 -18.62 13.95
CA ARG A 4 -22.64 -17.36 14.56
C ARG A 4 -24.14 -17.14 14.39
N ASN A 5 -24.73 -16.56 15.43
CA ASN A 5 -26.05 -15.94 15.46
C ASN A 5 -26.37 -15.17 14.16
N LYS A 6 -27.28 -15.69 13.33
CA LYS A 6 -28.02 -14.88 12.36
C LYS A 6 -29.16 -14.21 13.11
N ALA A 7 -29.00 -12.92 13.40
CA ALA A 7 -30.08 -12.07 13.86
C ALA A 7 -31.20 -12.11 12.81
N GLU A 8 -32.40 -12.50 13.24
CA GLU A 8 -33.61 -12.38 12.43
C GLU A 8 -33.93 -10.89 12.26
N VAL A 9 -33.39 -10.27 11.20
CA VAL A 9 -33.77 -8.92 10.81
C VAL A 9 -35.24 -8.96 10.42
N SER A 10 -36.07 -8.15 11.09
CA SER A 10 -37.50 -8.12 10.84
C SER A 10 -37.80 -7.64 9.42
N ASP A 11 -38.83 -8.20 8.79
CA ASP A 11 -39.30 -7.79 7.45
C ASP A 11 -39.50 -6.27 7.34
N GLY A 12 -39.90 -5.62 8.44
CA GLY A 12 -40.07 -4.16 8.50
C GLY A 12 -38.78 -3.35 8.40
N GLU A 13 -37.67 -3.87 8.93
CA GLU A 13 -36.37 -3.20 8.92
C GLU A 13 -35.73 -3.26 7.53
N VAL A 14 -35.81 -4.42 6.87
CA VAL A 14 -35.32 -4.62 5.49
C VAL A 14 -36.07 -3.71 4.52
N ILE A 15 -37.40 -3.64 4.64
CA ILE A 15 -38.23 -2.77 3.79
C ILE A 15 -37.89 -1.30 4.03
N SER A 16 -37.71 -0.89 5.29
CA SER A 16 -37.41 0.51 5.62
C SER A 16 -36.06 0.95 5.08
N TYR A 17 -35.04 0.08 5.18
CA TYR A 17 -33.71 0.33 4.63
C TYR A 17 -33.71 0.46 3.10
N LEU A 18 -34.42 -0.43 2.40
CA LEU A 18 -34.49 -0.40 0.94
C LEU A 18 -35.31 0.79 0.41
N VAL A 19 -36.36 1.19 1.13
CA VAL A 19 -37.10 2.42 0.80
C VAL A 19 -36.22 3.67 1.01
N GLN A 20 -35.44 3.73 2.09
CA GLN A 20 -34.46 4.81 2.29
C GLN A 20 -33.38 4.84 1.19
N SER A 21 -33.05 3.66 0.65
CA SER A 21 -32.10 3.51 -0.46
C SER A 21 -32.68 3.88 -1.82
N GLY A 22 -33.97 4.25 -1.90
CA GLY A 22 -34.62 4.74 -3.12
C GLY A 22 -35.43 3.71 -3.89
N PHE A 23 -35.61 2.49 -3.37
CA PHE A 23 -36.45 1.47 -3.99
C PHE A 23 -37.92 1.63 -3.59
N THR A 24 -38.82 1.34 -4.53
CA THR A 24 -40.25 1.37 -4.22
C THR A 24 -40.66 0.16 -3.39
N LYS A 25 -41.67 0.33 -2.53
CA LYS A 25 -42.23 -0.79 -1.73
C LYS A 25 -42.70 -1.95 -2.60
N GLU A 26 -43.18 -1.67 -3.81
CA GLU A 26 -43.64 -2.67 -4.77
C GLU A 26 -42.47 -3.52 -5.31
N GLU A 27 -41.34 -2.91 -5.65
CA GLU A 27 -40.13 -3.62 -6.09
C GLU A 27 -39.56 -4.51 -5.00
N ILE A 28 -39.56 -4.01 -3.76
CA ILE A 28 -39.07 -4.74 -2.58
C ILE A 28 -39.98 -5.95 -2.30
N GLN A 29 -41.30 -5.76 -2.28
CA GLN A 29 -42.24 -6.85 -2.06
C GLN A 29 -42.19 -7.89 -3.18
N ASN A 30 -42.01 -7.46 -4.42
CA ASN A 30 -41.86 -8.37 -5.55
C ASN A 30 -40.55 -9.17 -5.44
N ALA A 31 -39.45 -8.53 -5.04
CA ALA A 31 -38.17 -9.20 -4.82
C ALA A 31 -38.24 -10.20 -3.66
N ILE A 32 -38.91 -9.88 -2.56
CA ILE A 32 -39.10 -10.81 -1.43
C ILE A 32 -39.95 -12.02 -1.87
N LYS A 33 -41.01 -11.80 -2.64
CA LYS A 33 -41.86 -12.90 -3.14
C LYS A 33 -41.14 -13.83 -4.11
N GLU A 34 -40.32 -13.28 -5.00
CA GLU A 34 -39.62 -14.05 -6.04
C GLU A 34 -38.35 -14.74 -5.52
N THR A 35 -37.61 -14.08 -4.61
CA THR A 35 -36.36 -14.65 -4.07
C THR A 35 -36.60 -15.50 -2.83
N GLY A 36 -37.74 -15.33 -2.13
CA GLY A 36 -38.02 -15.96 -0.83
C GLY A 36 -37.01 -15.58 0.26
N SER A 37 -36.16 -14.58 0.00
CA SER A 37 -35.05 -14.18 0.85
C SER A 37 -35.31 -12.81 1.47
N ARG A 38 -34.78 -12.63 2.68
CA ARG A 38 -34.77 -11.36 3.42
C ARG A 38 -33.39 -10.70 3.41
N ASP A 39 -32.46 -11.29 2.68
CA ASP A 39 -31.10 -10.79 2.54
C ASP A 39 -31.10 -9.55 1.63
N ILE A 40 -30.60 -8.43 2.15
CA ILE A 40 -30.60 -7.12 1.48
C ILE A 40 -29.83 -7.20 0.16
N ASP A 41 -28.68 -7.88 0.12
CA ASP A 41 -27.84 -7.95 -1.07
C ASP A 41 -28.53 -8.76 -2.17
N LEU A 42 -29.21 -9.85 -1.81
CA LEU A 42 -29.99 -10.65 -2.76
C LEU A 42 -31.19 -9.87 -3.31
N LEU A 43 -31.89 -9.12 -2.47
CA LEU A 43 -33.03 -8.30 -2.88
C LEU A 43 -32.61 -7.16 -3.82
N VAL A 44 -31.53 -6.45 -3.49
CA VAL A 44 -31.00 -5.36 -4.33
C VAL A 44 -30.55 -5.91 -5.69
N ASN A 45 -29.81 -7.02 -5.71
CA ASN A 45 -29.36 -7.64 -6.95
C ASN A 45 -30.54 -8.07 -7.84
N PHE A 46 -31.62 -8.59 -7.24
CA PHE A 46 -32.83 -8.97 -7.96
C PHE A 46 -33.57 -7.77 -8.55
N ILE A 47 -33.72 -6.68 -7.78
CA ILE A 47 -34.42 -5.47 -8.24
C ILE A 47 -33.65 -4.81 -9.42
N ILE A 48 -32.32 -4.71 -9.31
CA ILE A 48 -31.47 -4.14 -10.36
C ILE A 48 -31.49 -5.01 -11.64
N SER A 49 -31.47 -6.33 -11.50
CA SER A 49 -31.52 -7.23 -12.66
C SER A 49 -32.90 -7.24 -13.34
N SER A 50 -33.99 -7.20 -12.56
CA SER A 50 -35.36 -7.15 -13.11
C SER A 50 -35.66 -5.85 -13.87
N THR A 51 -35.16 -4.72 -13.39
CA THR A 51 -35.30 -3.41 -14.08
C THR A 51 -34.51 -3.37 -15.40
N GLN A 52 -33.32 -3.98 -15.44
CA GLN A 52 -32.56 -4.13 -16.69
C GLN A 52 -33.22 -5.11 -17.68
N GLU A 53 -33.88 -6.16 -17.20
CA GLU A 53 -34.61 -7.10 -18.07
C GLU A 53 -35.92 -6.52 -18.63
N LYS A 54 -36.67 -5.73 -17.85
CA LYS A 54 -37.86 -5.01 -18.36
C LYS A 54 -37.48 -4.04 -19.49
N SER A 55 -36.33 -3.39 -19.36
CA SER A 55 -35.74 -2.54 -20.42
C SER A 55 -35.35 -3.33 -21.68
N ARG A 56 -35.05 -4.64 -21.55
CA ARG A 56 -34.75 -5.53 -22.68
C ARG A 56 -35.98 -6.20 -23.30
N LYS A 57 -37.07 -6.41 -22.55
CA LYS A 57 -38.32 -7.01 -23.06
C LYS A 57 -39.16 -6.04 -23.91
N GLY A 58 -39.21 -4.75 -23.57
CA GLY A 58 -39.88 -3.74 -24.41
C GLY A 58 -39.25 -3.55 -25.81
N VAL A 59 -37.97 -3.92 -25.96
CA VAL A 59 -37.23 -3.82 -27.24
C VAL A 59 -37.42 -5.06 -28.13
N LYS A 60 -37.91 -6.19 -27.60
CA LYS A 60 -38.08 -7.42 -28.37
C LYS A 60 -39.46 -7.56 -29.02
N GLU A 61 -40.51 -6.96 -28.47
CA GLU A 61 -41.84 -7.00 -29.08
C GLU A 61 -42.00 -5.99 -30.23
N ALA A 62 -41.31 -4.85 -30.20
CA ALA A 62 -41.29 -3.89 -31.31
C ALA A 62 -40.45 -4.33 -32.53
N LYS A 63 -39.70 -5.43 -32.45
CA LYS A 63 -38.77 -5.89 -33.51
C LYS A 63 -39.39 -6.82 -34.55
N LYS A 64 -40.67 -7.19 -34.44
CA LYS A 64 -41.30 -8.09 -35.42
C LYS A 64 -42.02 -7.40 -36.59
N GLU A 65 -42.19 -6.07 -36.57
CA GLU A 65 -42.90 -5.35 -37.66
C GLU A 65 -42.02 -4.45 -38.54
N TYR A 66 -40.83 -4.06 -38.13
CA TYR A 66 -40.02 -3.13 -38.94
C TYR A 66 -39.08 -3.86 -39.92
N ASN A 67 -39.68 -4.54 -40.88
CA ASN A 67 -38.98 -5.04 -42.06
C ASN A 67 -39.47 -4.26 -43.29
N ASN A 68 -39.01 -3.01 -43.45
CA ASN A 68 -38.71 -2.45 -44.77
C ASN A 68 -38.12 -1.03 -44.69
N LYS A 69 -36.98 -0.85 -45.39
CA LYS A 69 -36.35 0.42 -45.81
C LYS A 69 -35.86 1.34 -44.68
N MET A 70 -34.62 1.09 -44.25
CA MET A 70 -33.82 2.09 -43.52
C MET A 70 -33.39 3.19 -44.52
N PRO A 71 -33.78 4.47 -44.34
CA PRO A 71 -33.34 5.55 -45.21
C PRO A 71 -31.82 5.77 -45.07
N ARG A 72 -31.12 6.11 -46.16
CA ARG A 72 -29.64 6.30 -46.19
C ARG A 72 -29.12 7.20 -45.07
N GLU A 73 -29.90 8.20 -44.65
CA GLU A 73 -29.58 9.12 -43.57
C GLU A 73 -29.51 8.44 -42.19
N ALA A 74 -30.36 7.44 -41.93
CA ALA A 74 -30.34 6.70 -40.66
C ALA A 74 -29.12 5.76 -40.57
N ALA A 75 -28.69 5.19 -41.70
CA ALA A 75 -27.48 4.38 -41.77
C ALA A 75 -26.19 5.21 -41.56
N GLU A 76 -26.15 6.44 -42.08
CA GLU A 76 -25.04 7.37 -41.84
C GLU A 76 -25.01 7.90 -40.41
N LEU A 77 -26.17 8.18 -39.81
CA LEU A 77 -26.27 8.59 -38.41
C LEU A 77 -25.80 7.47 -37.47
N GLU A 78 -26.14 6.22 -37.78
CA GLU A 78 -25.69 5.06 -37.01
C GLU A 78 -24.19 4.81 -37.17
N LYS A 79 -23.64 5.03 -38.37
CA LYS A 79 -22.20 4.94 -38.62
C LYS A 79 -21.42 5.99 -37.82
N LYS A 80 -21.88 7.26 -37.80
CA LYS A 80 -21.29 8.32 -36.97
C LYS A 80 -21.33 8.00 -35.48
N ARG A 81 -22.47 7.50 -34.98
CA ARG A 81 -22.57 7.04 -33.58
C ARG A 81 -21.57 5.93 -33.26
N ARG A 82 -21.40 4.95 -34.15
CA ARG A 82 -20.42 3.87 -33.95
C ARG A 82 -18.99 4.39 -33.94
N GLU A 83 -18.66 5.36 -34.80
CA GLU A 83 -17.35 6.01 -34.83
C GLU A 83 -17.09 6.84 -33.55
N GLU A 84 -18.08 7.56 -33.03
CA GLU A 84 -17.98 8.27 -31.76
C GLU A 84 -17.77 7.32 -30.57
N ILE A 85 -18.56 6.24 -30.51
CA ILE A 85 -18.40 5.21 -29.47
C ILE A 85 -17.01 4.56 -29.55
N MET A 86 -16.50 4.32 -30.77
CA MET A 86 -15.17 3.73 -30.95
C MET A 86 -14.06 4.70 -30.53
N LYS A 87 -14.17 6.00 -30.86
CA LYS A 87 -13.24 7.04 -30.41
C LYS A 87 -13.26 7.21 -28.90
N GLU A 88 -14.44 7.21 -28.30
CA GLU A 88 -14.58 7.30 -26.84
C GLU A 88 -13.99 6.06 -26.15
N ARG A 89 -14.16 4.87 -26.73
CA ARG A 89 -13.55 3.64 -26.23
C ARG A 89 -12.03 3.69 -26.27
N ILE A 90 -11.45 4.14 -27.40
CA ILE A 90 -10.00 4.30 -27.56
C ILE A 90 -9.47 5.34 -26.57
N TYR A 91 -10.16 6.47 -26.41
CA TYR A 91 -9.76 7.53 -25.48
C TYR A 91 -9.78 7.05 -24.02
N ARG A 92 -10.84 6.34 -23.61
CA ARG A 92 -10.92 5.74 -22.27
C ARG A 92 -9.82 4.70 -22.05
N GLU A 93 -9.51 3.89 -23.06
CA GLU A 93 -8.44 2.89 -22.99
C GLU A 93 -7.05 3.53 -22.86
N GLN A 94 -6.79 4.61 -23.61
CA GLN A 94 -5.57 5.41 -23.47
C GLN A 94 -5.46 6.04 -22.08
N LEU A 95 -6.55 6.58 -21.53
CA LEU A 95 -6.58 7.16 -20.19
C LEU A 95 -6.30 6.11 -19.11
N ILE A 96 -6.92 4.92 -19.22
CA ILE A 96 -6.66 3.80 -18.31
C ILE A 96 -5.20 3.37 -18.38
N ASN A 97 -4.63 3.31 -19.59
CA ASN A 97 -3.22 2.94 -19.76
C ASN A 97 -2.27 3.99 -19.18
N GLN A 98 -2.58 5.29 -19.31
CA GLN A 98 -1.83 6.34 -18.65
C GLN A 98 -1.92 6.25 -17.12
N ILE A 99 -3.11 6.04 -16.57
CA ILE A 99 -3.31 5.86 -15.12
C ILE A 99 -2.55 4.63 -14.61
N LYS A 100 -2.57 3.52 -15.35
CA LYS A 100 -1.81 2.31 -15.00
C LYS A 100 -0.30 2.55 -15.04
N ALA A 101 0.20 3.28 -16.03
CA ALA A 101 1.61 3.62 -16.14
C ALA A 101 2.05 4.53 -14.98
N ASP A 102 1.26 5.55 -14.66
CA ASP A 102 1.53 6.49 -13.56
C ASP A 102 1.49 5.78 -12.19
N MET A 103 0.53 4.86 -12.00
CA MET A 103 0.45 4.03 -10.80
C MET A 103 1.61 3.04 -10.68
N ALA A 104 2.06 2.45 -11.80
CA ALA A 104 3.22 1.56 -11.82
C ALA A 104 4.52 2.31 -11.51
N GLU A 105 4.73 3.49 -12.09
CA GLU A 105 5.90 4.34 -11.80
C GLU A 105 5.89 4.77 -10.33
N LYS A 106 4.73 5.15 -9.79
CA LYS A 106 4.58 5.51 -8.38
C LYS A 106 4.90 4.33 -7.46
N LEU A 107 4.41 3.14 -7.78
CA LEU A 107 4.69 1.92 -7.01
C LEU A 107 6.16 1.52 -7.08
N GLU A 108 6.83 1.68 -8.22
CA GLU A 108 8.27 1.43 -8.34
C GLU A 108 9.08 2.46 -7.54
N ARG A 109 8.69 3.73 -7.57
CA ARG A 109 9.34 4.79 -6.79
C ARG A 109 9.14 4.55 -5.29
N GLU A 110 7.96 4.13 -4.88
CA GLU A 110 7.63 3.77 -3.48
C GLU A 110 8.38 2.51 -3.04
N LYS A 111 8.54 1.49 -3.90
CA LYS A 111 9.38 0.33 -3.62
C LYS A 111 10.87 0.69 -3.49
N LEU A 112 11.37 1.61 -4.31
CA LEU A 112 12.74 2.11 -4.21
C LEU A 112 12.96 2.95 -2.95
N GLU A 113 11.96 3.73 -2.55
CA GLU A 113 11.95 4.46 -1.29
C GLU A 113 11.83 3.52 -0.10
N ASP A 114 10.99 2.48 -0.16
CA ASP A 114 10.87 1.44 0.86
C ASP A 114 12.12 0.57 0.95
N GLU A 115 12.80 0.27 -0.16
CA GLU A 115 14.07 -0.45 -0.15
C GLU A 115 15.20 0.45 0.39
N ARG A 116 15.17 1.76 0.11
CA ARG A 116 16.05 2.75 0.77
C ARG A 116 15.72 2.91 2.25
N LEU A 117 14.45 2.91 2.63
CA LEU A 117 13.98 3.00 4.02
C LEU A 117 14.21 1.69 4.76
N MET A 118 14.15 0.52 4.11
CA MET A 118 14.55 -0.77 4.66
C MET A 118 16.06 -0.81 4.88
N ASN A 119 16.87 -0.34 3.93
CA ASN A 119 18.31 -0.19 4.14
C ASN A 119 18.63 0.85 5.24
N ALA A 120 17.88 1.95 5.33
CA ALA A 120 18.00 2.93 6.42
C ALA A 120 17.37 2.48 7.75
N ALA A 121 16.43 1.54 7.74
CA ALA A 121 15.80 0.95 8.93
C ALA A 121 16.63 -0.21 9.48
N VAL A 122 17.39 -0.90 8.63
CA VAL A 122 18.51 -1.73 9.07
C VAL A 122 19.53 -0.86 9.82
N GLU A 123 19.79 0.38 9.40
CA GLU A 123 20.59 1.35 10.20
C GLU A 123 19.87 1.86 11.47
N LYS A 124 18.54 1.88 11.54
CA LYS A 124 17.77 2.27 12.75
C LYS A 124 17.45 1.11 13.69
N SER A 125 17.88 -0.12 13.39
CA SER A 125 17.84 -1.23 14.35
C SER A 125 18.84 -1.08 15.51
N GLU A 126 19.61 0.02 15.56
CA GLU A 126 20.58 0.30 16.63
C GLU A 126 19.97 0.69 17.99
N ASP A 127 18.65 0.86 18.13
CA ASP A 127 18.05 1.26 19.42
C ASP A 127 17.79 0.11 20.41
N ILE A 128 18.17 -1.12 20.07
CA ILE A 128 18.24 -2.28 21.00
C ILE A 128 19.70 -2.62 21.34
N SER A 129 20.61 -1.63 21.24
CA SER A 129 22.02 -1.84 21.58
C SER A 129 22.28 -1.58 23.06
N ASP A 130 22.74 -2.60 23.78
CA ASP A 130 23.10 -2.52 25.20
C ASP A 130 24.26 -1.54 25.47
N CYS A 131 25.07 -1.24 24.45
CA CYS A 131 26.20 -0.32 24.52
C CYS A 131 26.00 0.84 23.54
N LYS A 132 26.19 2.09 24.02
CA LYS A 132 26.17 3.29 23.17
C LYS A 132 27.53 3.97 23.21
N ILE A 133 28.24 3.99 22.08
CA ILE A 133 29.56 4.63 21.97
C ILE A 133 29.40 5.92 21.17
N LYS A 134 29.79 7.04 21.79
CA LYS A 134 29.86 8.34 21.14
C LYS A 134 31.24 8.53 20.52
N LEU A 135 31.27 8.77 19.22
CA LEU A 135 32.44 9.12 18.44
C LEU A 135 32.49 10.63 18.29
N TRP A 136 33.63 11.23 18.64
CA TRP A 136 33.97 12.61 18.37
C TRP A 136 34.95 12.66 17.23
N LEU A 137 34.60 13.40 16.20
CA LEU A 137 35.49 13.66 15.08
C LEU A 137 36.24 14.97 15.31
N GLY A 138 37.47 15.05 14.81
CA GLY A 138 38.30 16.27 14.91
C GLY A 138 37.70 17.50 14.23
N ASP A 139 36.69 17.32 13.36
CA ASP A 139 35.92 18.40 12.73
C ASP A 139 34.84 19.02 13.66
N GLY A 140 34.75 18.55 14.91
CA GLY A 140 33.77 19.00 15.89
C GLY A 140 32.41 18.30 15.77
N THR A 141 32.24 17.40 14.81
CA THR A 141 31.03 16.58 14.71
C THR A 141 31.08 15.40 15.67
N SER A 142 29.92 14.89 16.05
CA SER A 142 29.84 13.68 16.85
C SER A 142 28.76 12.74 16.37
N SER A 143 29.04 11.44 16.47
CA SER A 143 28.18 10.37 16.00
C SER A 143 28.03 9.33 17.10
N ILE A 144 26.81 8.87 17.36
CA ILE A 144 26.58 7.76 18.28
C ILE A 144 26.46 6.48 17.46
N LEU A 145 27.05 5.39 17.95
CA LEU A 145 26.91 4.04 17.43
C LEU A 145 26.43 3.11 18.54
N GLY A 146 25.50 2.23 18.20
CA GLY A 146 25.00 1.19 19.10
C GLY A 146 25.74 -0.14 18.93
N PHE A 147 26.23 -0.74 20.00
CA PHE A 147 26.88 -2.06 20.00
C PHE A 147 26.26 -3.01 21.02
N SER A 148 26.42 -4.31 20.79
CA SER A 148 26.13 -5.36 21.76
C SER A 148 27.31 -5.60 22.70
N LYS A 149 27.06 -6.27 23.84
CA LYS A 149 28.11 -6.66 24.81
C LYS A 149 29.13 -7.63 24.21
N ASP A 150 28.68 -8.44 23.24
CA ASP A 150 29.47 -9.48 22.57
C ASP A 150 30.19 -8.98 21.32
N ASP A 151 29.90 -7.77 20.85
CA ASP A 151 30.58 -7.17 19.70
C ASP A 151 32.07 -6.96 20.01
N THR A 152 32.91 -7.16 18.98
CA THR A 152 34.36 -7.02 19.11
C THR A 152 34.85 -5.63 18.73
N ILE A 153 36.09 -5.31 19.12
CA ILE A 153 36.74 -4.08 18.67
C ILE A 153 36.93 -4.08 17.15
N GLU A 154 37.13 -5.23 16.52
CA GLU A 154 37.16 -5.33 15.07
C GLU A 154 35.83 -4.85 14.44
N ASP A 155 34.70 -5.22 15.02
CA ASP A 155 33.37 -4.78 14.57
C ASP A 155 33.17 -3.28 14.77
N LEU A 156 33.66 -2.72 15.89
CA LEU A 156 33.71 -1.27 16.12
C LEU A 156 34.46 -0.56 14.99
N PHE A 157 35.67 -1.03 14.65
CA PHE A 157 36.45 -0.45 13.57
C PHE A 157 35.73 -0.55 12.22
N LYS A 158 35.15 -1.72 11.88
CA LYS A 158 34.39 -1.90 10.63
C LYS A 158 33.21 -0.93 10.54
N ARG A 159 32.41 -0.78 11.60
CA ARG A 159 31.28 0.16 11.60
C ARG A 159 31.74 1.61 11.44
N ILE A 160 32.85 1.99 12.06
CA ILE A 160 33.43 3.33 11.90
C ILE A 160 33.95 3.54 10.46
N GLU A 161 34.62 2.54 9.88
CA GLU A 161 35.06 2.58 8.47
C GLU A 161 33.89 2.79 7.52
N THR A 162 32.78 2.05 7.72
CA THR A 162 31.57 2.18 6.91
C THR A 162 30.95 3.57 7.06
N LYS A 163 30.88 4.09 8.30
CA LYS A 163 30.25 5.38 8.58
C LYS A 163 31.06 6.58 8.08
N LEU A 164 32.39 6.52 8.19
CA LEU A 164 33.27 7.60 7.76
C LEU A 164 33.74 7.48 6.31
N ASN A 165 33.50 6.33 5.68
CA ASN A 165 34.05 5.98 4.37
C ASN A 165 35.59 6.18 4.30
N LYS A 166 36.27 5.95 5.43
CA LYS A 166 37.72 6.12 5.61
C LYS A 166 38.33 4.86 6.19
N LYS A 167 39.46 4.43 5.62
CA LYS A 167 40.18 3.19 6.02
C LYS A 167 41.32 3.43 7.00
N ARG A 168 41.74 4.68 7.20
CA ARG A 168 42.83 5.07 8.09
C ARG A 168 42.31 6.11 9.06
N PHE A 169 42.30 5.74 10.34
CA PHE A 169 41.99 6.61 11.46
C PHE A 169 42.56 5.96 12.73
N SER A 170 42.86 6.79 13.71
CA SER A 170 43.27 6.38 15.04
C SER A 170 42.14 6.68 16.03
N LEU A 171 41.80 5.69 16.87
CA LEU A 171 40.77 5.85 17.90
C LEU A 171 41.43 6.10 19.25
N PHE A 172 41.06 7.17 19.92
CA PHE A 172 41.55 7.51 21.25
C PHE A 172 40.42 7.51 22.26
N ARG A 173 40.73 7.16 23.51
CA ARG A 173 39.79 7.35 24.63
C ARG A 173 39.99 8.74 25.21
N MET A 174 38.94 9.26 25.84
CA MET A 174 39.04 10.51 26.60
C MET A 174 40.19 10.40 27.61
N ASN A 175 41.13 11.35 27.56
CA ASN A 175 42.31 11.42 28.43
C ASN A 175 43.34 10.29 28.24
N HIS A 176 43.30 9.53 27.15
CA HIS A 176 44.34 8.55 26.81
C HIS A 176 45.04 8.91 25.51
N VAL A 177 46.37 9.00 25.57
CA VAL A 177 47.24 9.26 24.40
C VAL A 177 47.49 7.98 23.59
N THR A 178 47.19 6.80 24.16
CA THR A 178 47.37 5.54 23.45
C THR A 178 46.15 5.24 22.57
N PRO A 179 46.36 5.02 21.26
CA PRO A 179 45.28 4.64 20.38
C PRO A 179 44.79 3.23 20.75
N ILE A 180 43.48 3.00 20.57
CA ILE A 180 42.90 1.67 20.66
C ILE A 180 43.37 0.90 19.44
N GLU A 181 44.05 -0.21 19.66
CA GLU A 181 44.46 -1.10 18.59
C GLU A 181 43.32 -2.03 18.17
N ARG A 182 43.29 -2.39 16.89
CA ARG A 182 42.40 -3.43 16.38
C ARG A 182 42.75 -4.76 17.04
N ASN A 183 41.78 -5.34 17.72
CA ASN A 183 41.91 -6.65 18.33
C ASN A 183 40.55 -7.37 18.32
N SER A 184 40.57 -8.65 18.67
CA SER A 184 39.39 -9.51 18.77
C SER A 184 38.75 -9.50 20.17
N LYS A 185 39.16 -8.57 21.05
CA LYS A 185 38.55 -8.45 22.38
C LYS A 185 37.14 -7.90 22.25
N LYS A 186 36.28 -8.28 23.19
CA LYS A 186 34.91 -7.75 23.26
C LYS A 186 34.94 -6.30 23.74
N ILE A 187 33.99 -5.51 23.26
CA ILE A 187 33.78 -4.12 23.68
C ILE A 187 33.58 -4.04 25.21
N SER A 188 32.89 -5.02 25.79
CA SER A 188 32.64 -5.13 27.22
C SER A 188 33.89 -5.36 28.08
N GLU A 189 34.98 -5.85 27.49
CA GLU A 189 36.26 -6.06 28.18
C GLU A 189 37.11 -4.80 28.25
N ILE A 190 36.78 -3.76 27.46
CA ILE A 190 37.54 -2.51 27.47
C ILE A 190 36.97 -1.57 28.54
N PRO A 191 37.79 -1.18 29.54
CA PRO A 191 37.37 -0.24 30.56
C PRO A 191 37.04 1.12 29.93
N GLY A 192 35.83 1.59 30.23
CA GLY A 192 35.31 2.89 29.79
C GLY A 192 34.60 2.90 28.43
N LEU A 193 34.41 1.74 27.77
CA LEU A 193 33.60 1.64 26.55
C LEU A 193 32.15 1.21 26.83
N TYR A 194 31.94 0.28 27.76
CA TYR A 194 30.62 -0.27 28.09
C TYR A 194 30.11 0.24 29.46
N PRO A 195 28.81 0.51 29.64
CA PRO A 195 27.75 0.51 28.63
C PRO A 195 27.72 1.80 27.79
N ARG A 196 28.43 2.85 28.22
CA ARG A 196 28.54 4.12 27.50
C ARG A 196 30.00 4.52 27.38
N GLY A 197 30.45 4.66 26.14
CA GLY A 197 31.83 5.02 25.82
C GLY A 197 31.91 6.31 25.03
N VAL A 198 33.03 7.00 25.16
CA VAL A 198 33.36 8.18 24.33
C VAL A 198 34.74 7.96 23.71
N LEU A 199 34.78 8.02 22.39
CA LEU A 199 36.00 7.87 21.58
C LEU A 199 36.22 9.08 20.70
N PHE A 200 37.48 9.40 20.47
CA PHE A 200 37.92 10.46 19.59
C PHE A 200 38.59 9.85 18.36
N ILE A 201 38.31 10.41 17.20
CA ILE A 201 38.83 9.97 15.93
C ILE A 201 39.80 11.04 15.42
N GLU A 202 41.05 10.64 15.23
CA GLU A 202 42.09 11.45 14.59
C GLU A 202 42.46 10.79 13.25
N GLU A 203 42.68 11.61 12.22
CA GLU A 203 43.00 11.18 10.85
C GLU A 203 44.51 11.20 10.57
#